data_AF-A0A1Y3RK37-F1
#
_entry.id   AF-A0A1Y3RK37-F1
#
_cell.length_a   1.000
_cell.length_b   1.000
_cell.length_c   1.000
_cell.angle_alpha   90.00
_cell.angle_beta   90.00
_cell.angle_gamma   90.00
#
_symmetry.space_group_name_H-M   'P 1'
#
loop_
_entity.id
_entity.type
_entity.pdbx_description
1 polymer ?
#
loop_
_entity_poly.entity_id
_entity_poly.type
_entity_poly.pdbx_seq_one_letter_code
_entity_poly.pdbx_strand_id
1 'polypeptide(L)'
;MQQITNTHAAKVKSPVLSLAISWLIILGTYFLLRLIFIIFGFHLYAGLLGGCLAFVPYLISTIYLYKSTRTTNIWIYLLGIALPNIIEKIVLYLMGAFLYGVDPANVSSALQRIASNEPYTNFFTHPAAPNIFSLSFFGWTYIIGSFVVCALLIFIAIALRKTKK
;
A
#
# COMPACT_ATOMS: atom_id res chain seq x y z
N MET A 1 32.95 -6.54 -43.08
CA MET A 1 32.36 -5.42 -42.31
C MET A 1 31.17 -5.94 -41.53
N GLN A 2 31.34 -6.26 -40.24
CA GLN A 2 30.24 -6.64 -39.35
C GLN A 2 29.77 -5.39 -38.61
N GLN A 3 28.64 -4.81 -39.02
CA GLN A 3 27.95 -3.81 -38.23
C GLN A 3 26.96 -4.51 -37.30
N ILE A 4 27.39 -4.58 -36.04
CA ILE A 4 26.57 -4.79 -34.85
C ILE A 4 25.49 -3.71 -34.86
N THR A 5 24.30 -4.03 -35.37
CA THR A 5 23.13 -3.18 -35.21
C THR A 5 22.49 -3.53 -33.89
N ASN A 6 22.79 -2.67 -32.91
CA ASN A 6 22.20 -2.59 -31.59
C ASN A 6 20.69 -2.85 -31.63
N THR A 7 20.28 -4.07 -31.31
CA THR A 7 18.92 -4.41 -30.91
C THR A 7 18.68 -3.90 -29.49
N HIS A 8 18.72 -2.58 -29.31
CA HIS A 8 17.88 -1.96 -28.27
C HIS A 8 16.45 -1.97 -28.79
N ALA A 9 15.87 -3.18 -28.86
CA ALA A 9 14.43 -3.33 -28.86
C ALA A 9 13.94 -2.63 -27.59
N ALA A 10 13.42 -1.41 -27.74
CA ALA A 10 12.69 -0.73 -26.69
C ALA A 10 11.49 -1.62 -26.37
N LYS A 11 11.67 -2.54 -25.41
CA LYS A 11 10.67 -3.53 -25.01
C LYS A 11 9.48 -2.74 -24.50
N VAL A 12 8.46 -2.57 -25.34
CA VAL A 12 7.18 -2.02 -24.93
C VAL A 12 6.68 -2.95 -23.83
N LYS A 13 6.84 -2.55 -22.56
CA LYS A 13 6.33 -3.35 -21.44
C LYS A 13 4.83 -3.45 -21.64
N SER A 14 4.31 -4.68 -21.63
CA SER A 14 2.88 -4.90 -21.69
C SER A 14 2.22 -4.18 -20.50
N PRO A 15 1.01 -3.62 -20.68
CA PRO A 15 0.31 -2.92 -19.60
C PRO A 15 0.14 -3.79 -18.35
N VAL A 16 -0.04 -5.10 -18.54
CA VAL A 16 -0.12 -6.10 -17.46
C VAL A 16 1.19 -6.22 -16.69
N LEU A 17 2.34 -6.24 -17.36
CA LEU A 17 3.64 -6.33 -16.68
C LEU A 17 3.92 -5.06 -15.86
N SER A 18 3.56 -3.88 -16.37
CA SER A 18 3.66 -2.63 -15.60
C SER A 18 2.75 -2.63 -14.37
N LEU A 19 1.55 -3.22 -14.45
CA LEU A 19 0.66 -3.38 -13.30
C LEU A 19 1.27 -4.33 -12.25
N ALA A 20 1.75 -5.50 -12.66
CA ALA A 20 2.37 -6.46 -11.76
C ALA A 20 3.59 -5.87 -11.03
N ILE A 21 4.43 -5.12 -11.76
CA ILE A 21 5.58 -4.42 -11.15
C ILE A 21 5.10 -3.32 -10.19
N SER A 22 4.06 -2.57 -10.53
CA SER A 22 3.47 -1.58 -9.64
C SER A 22 3.01 -2.20 -8.32
N TRP A 23 2.35 -3.36 -8.38
CA TRP A 23 1.90 -4.09 -7.19
C TRP A 23 3.08 -4.60 -6.36
N LEU A 24 4.12 -5.11 -7.02
CA LEU A 24 5.34 -5.55 -6.35
C LEU A 24 6.06 -4.37 -5.67
N ILE A 25 6.04 -3.18 -6.28
CA ILE A 25 6.57 -1.95 -5.67
C ILE A 25 5.77 -1.58 -4.44
N ILE A 26 4.43 -1.57 -4.50
CA ILE A 26 3.58 -1.27 -3.33
C ILE A 26 3.90 -2.25 -2.20
N LEU A 27 3.91 -3.55 -2.49
CA LEU A 27 4.19 -4.59 -1.50
C LEU A 27 5.61 -4.46 -0.92
N GLY A 28 6.60 -4.24 -1.78
CA GLY A 28 7.99 -4.08 -1.38
C GLY A 28 8.22 -2.84 -0.52
N THR A 29 7.68 -1.69 -0.93
CA THR A 29 7.77 -0.45 -0.14
C THR A 29 7.04 -0.59 1.20
N TYR A 30 5.87 -1.23 1.22
CA TYR A 30 5.12 -1.49 2.46
C TYR A 30 5.96 -2.33 3.44
N PHE A 31 6.55 -3.41 2.96
CA PHE A 31 7.40 -4.28 3.78
C PHE A 31 8.66 -3.56 4.28
N LEU A 32 9.33 -2.79 3.41
CA LEU A 32 10.52 -2.01 3.77
C LEU A 32 10.22 -0.94 4.83
N LEU A 33 9.13 -0.20 4.68
CA LEU A 33 8.73 0.80 5.68
C LEU A 33 8.49 0.14 7.05
N ARG A 34 7.82 -1.01 7.05
CA ARG A 34 7.59 -1.76 8.29
C ARG A 34 8.89 -2.22 8.94
N LEU A 35 9.83 -2.75 8.14
CA LEU A 35 11.13 -3.21 8.61
C LEU A 35 11.99 -2.06 9.16
N ILE A 36 12.00 -0.90 8.49
CA ILE A 36 12.70 0.30 8.97
C ILE A 36 12.16 0.75 10.33
N PHE A 37 10.83 0.84 10.49
CA PHE A 37 10.24 1.24 11.76
C PHE A 37 10.50 0.26 12.90
N ILE A 38 10.57 -1.04 12.60
CA ILE A 38 10.95 -2.08 13.57
C ILE A 38 12.42 -1.91 14.00
N ILE A 39 13.35 -1.74 13.04
CA ILE A 39 14.79 -1.61 13.34
C ILE A 39 15.08 -0.33 14.13
N PHE A 40 14.45 0.79 13.77
CA PHE A 40 14.65 2.07 14.46
C PHE A 40 13.88 2.18 15.79
N GLY A 41 13.03 1.21 16.13
CA GLY A 41 12.27 1.22 17.38
C GLY A 41 11.15 2.27 17.43
N PHE A 42 10.68 2.80 16.30
CA PHE A 42 9.55 3.75 16.23
C PHE A 42 8.17 3.12 16.45
N HIS A 43 8.10 1.97 17.13
CA HIS A 43 6.86 1.24 17.42
C HIS A 43 5.80 2.07 18.15
N LEU A 44 6.22 3.10 18.90
CA LEU A 44 5.34 4.04 19.61
C LEU A 44 4.62 5.05 18.68
N TYR A 45 5.12 5.29 17.47
CA TYR A 45 4.57 6.28 16.54
C TYR A 45 3.68 5.62 15.48
N ALA A 46 2.64 4.91 15.93
CA ALA A 46 1.67 4.23 15.07
C ALA A 46 1.02 5.18 14.04
N GLY A 47 0.71 6.42 14.43
CA GLY A 47 0.15 7.41 13.51
C GLY A 47 1.10 7.81 12.37
N LEU A 48 2.40 7.96 12.67
CA LEU A 48 3.39 8.30 11.65
C LEU A 48 3.62 7.14 10.69
N LEU A 49 3.73 5.91 11.23
CA LEU A 49 3.81 4.69 10.41
C LEU A 49 2.60 4.58 9.48
N GLY A 50 1.39 4.72 10.02
CA GLY A 50 0.15 4.70 9.23
C GLY A 50 0.13 5.76 8.14
N GLY A 51 0.53 7.00 8.45
CA GLY A 51 0.65 8.06 7.46
C GLY A 51 1.64 7.73 6.34
N CYS A 52 2.83 7.23 6.68
CA CYS A 52 3.84 6.83 5.71
C CYS A 52 3.35 5.68 4.83
N LEU A 53 2.71 4.66 5.40
CA LEU A 53 2.14 3.52 4.68
C LEU A 53 0.98 3.93 3.77
N ALA A 54 0.16 4.90 4.19
CA ALA A 54 -0.96 5.40 3.40
C ALA A 54 -0.51 6.22 2.18
N PHE A 55 0.70 6.79 2.20
CA PHE A 55 1.18 7.73 1.19
C PHE A 55 2.33 7.19 0.33
N VAL A 56 3.43 6.76 0.95
CA VAL A 56 4.71 6.48 0.27
C VAL A 56 4.62 5.34 -0.77
N PRO A 57 4.05 4.15 -0.46
CA PRO A 57 3.95 3.06 -1.42
C PRO A 57 3.16 3.47 -2.67
N TYR A 58 2.05 4.18 -2.45
CA TYR A 58 1.15 4.61 -3.52
C TYR A 58 1.75 5.74 -4.35
N LEU A 59 2.50 6.66 -3.75
CA LEU A 59 3.21 7.71 -4.47
C LEU A 59 4.27 7.11 -5.41
N ILE A 60 5.11 6.21 -4.91
CA ILE A 60 6.18 5.58 -5.71
C ILE A 60 5.56 4.77 -6.86
N SER A 61 4.51 3.99 -6.57
CA SER A 61 3.74 3.25 -7.58
C SER A 61 3.14 4.18 -8.64
N THR A 62 2.55 5.31 -8.25
CA THR A 62 1.96 6.28 -9.17
C THR A 62 3.02 6.88 -10.09
N ILE A 63 4.17 7.28 -9.56
CA ILE A 63 5.30 7.80 -10.33
C ILE A 63 5.81 6.73 -11.31
N TYR A 64 5.92 5.48 -10.85
CA TYR A 64 6.32 4.35 -11.70
C TYR A 64 5.34 4.14 -12.86
N LEU A 65 4.04 4.07 -12.58
CA LEU A 65 3.00 3.89 -13.61
C LEU A 65 2.96 5.07 -14.57
N TYR A 66 3.09 6.30 -14.06
CA TYR A 66 3.16 7.52 -14.87
C TYR A 66 4.33 7.48 -15.87
N LYS A 67 5.51 7.03 -15.43
CA LYS A 67 6.70 6.92 -16.30
C LYS A 67 6.65 5.69 -17.22
N SER A 68 6.18 4.56 -16.73
CA SER A 68 6.23 3.27 -17.44
C SER A 68 5.14 3.12 -18.49
N THR A 69 3.97 3.72 -18.30
CA THR A 69 2.88 3.65 -19.27
C THR A 69 2.79 4.95 -20.05
N ARG A 70 2.51 4.90 -21.36
CA ARG A 70 2.26 6.11 -22.18
C ARG A 70 0.77 6.38 -22.42
N THR A 71 -0.11 5.65 -21.73
CA THR A 71 -1.56 5.75 -21.92
C THR A 71 -2.22 6.67 -20.90
N THR A 72 -3.27 7.38 -21.32
CA THR A 72 -4.16 8.18 -20.46
C THR A 72 -5.29 7.32 -19.89
N ASN A 73 -5.24 6.01 -20.07
CA ASN A 73 -6.30 5.12 -19.62
C ASN A 73 -6.36 5.09 -18.08
N ILE A 74 -7.46 5.64 -17.55
CA ILE A 74 -7.75 5.69 -16.11
C ILE A 74 -7.78 4.30 -15.46
N TRP A 75 -8.17 3.27 -16.22
CA TRP A 75 -8.27 1.90 -15.72
C TRP A 75 -6.93 1.35 -15.24
N ILE A 76 -5.81 1.76 -15.85
CA ILE A 76 -4.48 1.33 -15.41
C ILE A 76 -4.15 1.92 -14.04
N TYR A 77 -4.55 3.15 -13.78
CA TYR A 77 -4.32 3.79 -12.48
C TYR A 77 -5.24 3.20 -11.40
N LEU A 78 -6.51 2.94 -11.73
CA LEU A 78 -7.44 2.26 -10.83
C LEU A 78 -6.95 0.85 -10.46
N LEU A 79 -6.57 0.03 -11.45
CA LEU A 79 -6.08 -1.33 -11.20
C LEU A 79 -4.69 -1.34 -10.57
N GLY A 80 -3.85 -0.34 -10.88
CA GLY A 80 -2.47 -0.28 -10.43
C GLY A 80 -2.29 0.25 -9.01
N ILE A 81 -3.24 1.05 -8.53
CA ILE A 81 -3.14 1.78 -7.25
C ILE A 81 -4.37 1.50 -6.37
N ALA A 82 -5.59 1.68 -6.87
CA ALA A 82 -6.80 1.54 -6.06
C ALA A 82 -7.09 0.09 -5.67
N LEU A 83 -6.85 -0.86 -6.58
CA LEU A 83 -7.07 -2.28 -6.28
C LEU A 83 -6.11 -2.79 -5.18
N PRO A 84 -4.77 -2.58 -5.26
CA PRO A 84 -3.87 -2.88 -4.15
C PRO A 84 -4.26 -2.18 -2.86
N ASN A 85 -4.75 -0.94 -2.95
CA ASN A 85 -5.22 -0.20 -1.79
C ASN A 85 -6.35 -0.95 -1.08
N ILE A 86 -7.41 -1.30 -1.80
CA ILE A 86 -8.56 -2.02 -1.23
C ILE A 86 -8.13 -3.37 -0.65
N ILE A 87 -7.34 -4.15 -1.39
CA ILE A 87 -6.86 -5.47 -0.95
C ILE A 87 -6.08 -5.35 0.36
N GLU A 88 -5.15 -4.39 0.45
CA GLU A 88 -4.36 -4.16 1.66
C GLU A 88 -5.29 -3.91 2.88
N LYS A 89 -6.33 -3.09 2.74
CA LYS A 89 -7.22 -2.75 3.87
C LYS A 89 -8.07 -3.95 4.28
N ILE A 90 -8.55 -4.73 3.32
CA ILE A 90 -9.30 -5.97 3.59
C ILE A 90 -8.41 -6.96 4.35
N VAL A 91 -7.17 -7.18 3.88
CA VAL A 91 -6.23 -8.09 4.52
C VAL A 91 -5.88 -7.63 5.94
N LEU A 92 -5.61 -6.34 6.13
CA LEU A 92 -5.32 -5.78 7.46
C LEU A 92 -6.53 -5.87 8.40
N TYR A 93 -7.74 -5.62 7.90
CA TYR A 93 -8.97 -5.74 8.67
C TYR A 93 -9.22 -7.18 9.12
N LEU A 94 -9.16 -8.15 8.19
CA LEU A 94 -9.37 -9.56 8.50
C LEU A 94 -8.30 -10.09 9.45
N MET A 95 -7.03 -9.71 9.22
CA MET A 95 -5.93 -10.08 10.11
C MET A 95 -6.10 -9.47 11.51
N GLY A 96 -6.52 -8.21 11.60
CA GLY A 96 -6.84 -7.57 12.87
C GLY A 96 -8.00 -8.25 13.60
N ALA A 97 -9.15 -8.41 12.94
CA ALA A 97 -10.30 -9.10 13.54
C ALA A 97 -9.93 -10.49 14.07
N PHE A 98 -9.12 -11.24 13.32
CA PHE A 98 -8.59 -12.53 13.75
C PHE A 98 -7.68 -12.42 14.97
N LEU A 99 -6.68 -11.54 14.97
CA LEU A 99 -5.71 -11.41 16.08
C LEU A 99 -6.35 -10.94 17.40
N TYR A 100 -7.34 -10.04 17.32
CA TYR A 100 -8.07 -9.52 18.48
C TYR A 100 -9.31 -10.34 18.87
N GLY A 101 -9.57 -11.45 18.15
CA GLY A 101 -10.67 -12.36 18.44
C GLY A 101 -12.05 -11.70 18.35
N VAL A 102 -12.20 -10.76 17.42
CA VAL A 102 -13.45 -10.04 17.19
C VAL A 102 -14.14 -10.63 15.98
N ASP A 103 -15.45 -10.77 16.07
CA ASP A 103 -16.29 -11.19 14.96
C ASP A 103 -16.12 -10.20 13.79
N PRO A 104 -15.71 -10.63 12.58
CA PRO A 104 -15.46 -9.74 11.45
C PRO A 104 -16.72 -9.01 10.95
N ALA A 105 -17.92 -9.41 11.40
CA ALA A 105 -19.15 -8.67 11.16
C ALA A 105 -19.20 -7.34 11.93
N ASN A 106 -18.48 -7.22 13.06
CA ASN A 106 -18.53 -6.04 13.92
C ASN A 106 -17.33 -5.10 13.70
N VAL A 107 -17.35 -4.42 12.55
CA VAL A 107 -16.27 -3.53 12.05
C VAL A 107 -15.86 -2.47 13.06
N SER A 108 -16.82 -1.84 13.73
CA SER A 108 -16.55 -0.78 14.71
C SER A 108 -15.75 -1.31 15.90
N SER A 109 -16.19 -2.44 16.47
CA SER A 109 -15.49 -3.07 17.60
C SER A 109 -14.11 -3.59 17.21
N ALA A 110 -13.96 -4.15 16.01
CA ALA A 110 -12.68 -4.63 15.50
C ALA A 110 -11.69 -3.48 15.36
N LEU A 111 -12.09 -2.38 14.70
CA LEU A 111 -11.23 -1.20 14.53
C LEU A 111 -10.90 -0.52 15.86
N GLN A 112 -11.84 -0.50 16.81
CA GLN A 112 -11.59 0.10 18.12
C GLN A 112 -10.52 -0.69 18.90
N ARG A 113 -10.61 -2.02 18.93
CA ARG A 113 -9.63 -2.88 19.61
C ARG A 113 -8.25 -2.85 18.95
N ILE A 114 -8.23 -2.76 17.62
CA ILE A 114 -6.99 -2.57 16.86
C ILE A 114 -6.35 -1.23 17.24
N ALA A 115 -7.13 -0.15 17.26
CA ALA A 115 -6.64 1.19 17.59
C ALA A 115 -6.17 1.30 19.05
N SER A 116 -6.88 0.68 20.00
CA SER A 116 -6.51 0.66 21.43
C SER A 116 -5.32 -0.26 21.75
N ASN A 117 -4.83 -1.02 20.75
CA ASN A 117 -3.71 -1.94 20.89
C ASN A 117 -3.89 -2.92 22.06
N GLU A 118 -5.11 -3.45 22.22
CA GLU A 118 -5.41 -4.49 23.20
C GLU A 118 -4.52 -5.74 23.03
N PRO A 119 -4.31 -6.53 24.09
CA PRO A 119 -3.53 -7.76 23.97
C PRO A 119 -4.19 -8.71 22.97
N TYR A 120 -3.38 -9.29 22.07
CA TYR A 120 -3.88 -10.27 21.12
C TYR A 120 -4.46 -11.49 21.84
N THR A 121 -5.63 -11.92 21.39
CA THR A 121 -6.33 -13.07 21.96
C THR A 121 -6.01 -14.36 21.19
N ASN A 122 -5.61 -14.24 19.91
CA ASN A 122 -5.31 -15.36 19.03
C ASN A 122 -3.85 -15.35 18.56
N PHE A 123 -3.28 -16.55 18.34
CA PHE A 123 -1.97 -16.85 17.74
C PHE A 123 -0.71 -16.40 18.52
N PHE A 124 -0.71 -15.23 19.16
CA PHE A 124 0.46 -14.70 19.84
C PHE A 124 0.13 -14.20 21.25
N THR A 125 0.03 -15.11 22.21
CA THR A 125 -0.03 -14.79 23.65
C THR A 125 1.34 -14.38 24.22
N HIS A 126 2.40 -14.38 23.40
CA HIS A 126 3.73 -13.99 23.82
C HIS A 126 3.82 -12.47 24.03
N PRO A 127 4.34 -11.98 25.17
CA PRO A 127 4.33 -10.56 25.55
C PRO A 127 5.07 -9.61 24.57
N ALA A 128 5.90 -10.16 23.67
CA ALA A 128 6.64 -9.40 22.65
C ALA A 128 5.92 -9.27 21.29
N ALA A 129 4.86 -10.05 21.05
CA ALA A 129 4.17 -10.04 19.76
C ALA A 129 3.42 -8.74 19.41
N PRO A 130 2.85 -7.99 20.38
CA PRO A 130 2.28 -6.67 20.10
C PRO A 130 3.31 -5.71 19.52
N ASN A 131 4.59 -5.83 19.88
CA ASN A 131 5.65 -4.93 19.42
C ASN A 131 6.13 -5.20 17.99
N ILE A 132 5.96 -6.42 17.48
CA ILE A 132 6.40 -6.81 16.13
C ILE A 132 5.26 -6.63 15.11
N PHE A 133 4.03 -6.91 15.52
CA PHE A 133 2.86 -6.89 14.65
C PHE A 133 1.86 -5.78 14.96
N SER A 134 2.20 -4.75 15.74
CA SER A 134 1.23 -3.71 16.12
C SER A 134 0.44 -3.21 14.90
N LEU A 135 -0.86 -3.46 14.93
CA LEU A 135 -1.84 -2.96 13.98
C LEU A 135 -2.45 -1.65 14.46
N SER A 136 -1.95 -1.04 15.53
CA SER A 136 -2.50 0.20 16.11
C SER A 136 -2.54 1.38 15.11
N PHE A 137 -1.72 1.34 14.05
CA PHE A 137 -1.79 2.30 12.95
C PHE A 137 -3.05 2.15 12.07
N PHE A 138 -3.67 0.97 12.08
CA PHE A 138 -4.83 0.62 11.28
C PHE A 138 -6.12 1.03 11.99
N GLY A 139 -6.58 2.25 11.68
CA GLY A 139 -7.85 2.79 12.16
C GLY A 139 -8.63 3.51 11.07
N TRP A 140 -9.76 4.13 11.45
CA TRP A 140 -10.61 4.90 10.53
C TRP A 140 -9.85 5.98 9.77
N THR A 141 -8.95 6.67 10.45
CA THR A 141 -8.11 7.72 9.86
C THR A 141 -7.19 7.17 8.77
N TYR A 142 -6.60 6.00 8.98
CA TYR A 142 -5.77 5.32 7.99
C TYR A 142 -6.58 4.89 6.77
N ILE A 143 -7.74 4.27 6.99
CA ILE A 143 -8.62 3.79 5.92
C ILE A 143 -9.05 4.97 5.05
N ILE A 144 -9.70 5.98 5.66
CA ILE A 144 -10.22 7.15 4.95
C ILE A 144 -9.08 7.94 4.31
N GLY A 145 -7.99 8.18 5.06
CA GLY A 145 -6.84 8.93 4.56
C GLY A 145 -6.18 8.25 3.36
N SER A 146 -6.05 6.93 3.37
CA SER A 146 -5.46 6.20 2.24
C SER A 146 -6.36 6.22 1.00
N PHE A 147 -7.69 6.15 1.15
CA PHE A 147 -8.62 6.32 0.03
C PHE A 147 -8.54 7.72 -0.57
N VAL A 148 -8.50 8.76 0.26
CA VAL A 148 -8.35 10.16 -0.20
C VAL A 148 -7.03 10.34 -0.94
N VAL A 149 -5.92 9.88 -0.38
CA VAL A 149 -4.60 9.92 -1.03
C VAL A 149 -4.63 9.18 -2.37
N CYS A 150 -5.21 7.98 -2.41
CA CYS A 150 -5.32 7.20 -3.64
C CYS A 150 -6.10 7.96 -4.72
N ALA A 151 -7.25 8.54 -4.37
CA ALA A 151 -8.06 9.33 -5.31
C ALA A 151 -7.30 10.57 -5.81
N LEU A 152 -6.62 11.28 -4.92
CA LEU A 152 -5.79 12.45 -5.26
C LEU A 152 -4.64 12.08 -6.21
N LEU A 153 -3.91 11.00 -5.93
CA LEU A 153 -2.79 10.55 -6.77
C LEU A 153 -3.24 10.16 -8.18
N ILE A 154 -4.38 9.45 -8.29
CA ILE A 154 -4.98 9.11 -9.59
C ILE A 154 -5.39 10.38 -10.33
N PHE A 155 -6.05 11.32 -9.65
CA PHE A 155 -6.47 12.58 -10.25
C PHE A 155 -5.28 13.41 -10.75
N ILE A 156 -4.24 13.58 -9.92
CA ILE A 156 -3.01 14.30 -10.27
C ILE A 156 -2.32 13.64 -11.47
N ALA A 157 -2.18 12.31 -11.46
CA ALA A 157 -1.54 11.59 -12.56
C ALA A 157 -2.27 11.78 -13.90
N ILE A 158 -3.61 11.85 -13.88
CA ILE A 158 -4.42 12.11 -15.07
C ILE A 158 -4.31 13.58 -15.51
N ALA A 159 -4.42 14.52 -14.56
CA ALA A 159 -4.31 15.95 -14.84
C ALA A 159 -2.95 16.29 -15.50
N LEU A 160 -1.85 15.77 -14.95
CA LEU A 160 -0.51 15.95 -15.50
C LEU A 160 -0.32 15.33 -16.89
N ARG A 161 -1.08 14.28 -17.23
CA ARG A 161 -1.07 13.73 -18.60
C ARG A 161 -1.90 14.54 -19.57
N LYS A 162 -3.01 15.13 -19.12
CA LYS A 162 -3.84 15.99 -19.98
C LYS A 162 -3.08 17.26 -20.39
N THR A 163 -2.29 17.84 -19.50
CA THR A 163 -1.49 19.05 -19.80
C THR A 163 -0.29 18.81 -20.72
N LYS A 164 0.14 17.55 -20.89
CA LYS A 164 1.23 17.16 -21.80
C LYS A 164 0.78 16.80 -23.23
N LYS A 165 -0.53 16.70 -23.47
CA LYS A 165 -1.10 16.51 -24.81
C LYS A 165 -1.38 17.86 -25.42
#